data_AF-A0A532C836-F1
#
_entry.id   AF-A0A532C836-F1
#
_cell.length_a   1.000
_cell.length_b   1.000
_cell.length_c   1.000
_cell.angle_alpha   90.00
_cell.angle_beta   90.00
_cell.angle_gamma   90.00
#
_symmetry.space_group_name_H-M   'P 1'
#
loop_
_entity.id
_entity.type
_entity.pdbx_description
1 polymer ?
#
loop_
_entity_poly.entity_id
_entity_poly.type
_entity_poly.pdbx_seq_one_letter_code
_entity_poly.pdbx_strand_id
1 'polypeptide(L)'
;MIVGRPRLRALFERPLLPVRAGMVCLGMVMMLWSSGTPAFAQGRFTDVLVSVVKNKVVAVNGVGPSEIDLGVGEAVVSTKAFGLTGLAITSTRLLGFSSQLRHWGEQSLGVNEHVHQSQVLRELCVVATERSLYGFQETLAHWTTEGLGMSERVQELRAHGHVALVVTTERLMAFSAFMSRFQVVPLQGDELLQGIENTGDAVLVRTSRRTLMFRSRMSGWTELR
;
A
#
# COMPACT_ATOMS: atom_id res chain seq x y z
N MET A 1 73.90 -61.60 45.28
CA MET A 1 73.32 -60.34 45.79
C MET A 1 72.90 -59.50 44.60
N ILE A 2 71.58 -59.40 44.42
CA ILE A 2 70.74 -58.55 43.56
C ILE A 2 71.23 -58.18 42.14
N VAL A 3 70.52 -58.82 41.21
CA VAL A 3 70.32 -58.69 39.75
C VAL A 3 70.08 -57.25 39.25
N GLY A 4 70.57 -56.95 38.03
CA GLY A 4 70.06 -55.82 37.23
C GLY A 4 70.86 -55.48 35.97
N ARG A 5 70.57 -56.16 34.85
CA ARG A 5 70.86 -55.74 33.45
C ARG A 5 69.56 -55.07 32.89
N PRO A 6 69.52 -54.43 31.70
CA PRO A 6 70.51 -53.63 30.95
C PRO A 6 69.87 -52.44 30.14
N ARG A 7 70.66 -51.79 29.24
CA ARG A 7 70.29 -51.09 27.97
C ARG A 7 69.53 -49.74 28.10
N LEU A 8 69.67 -48.70 27.24
CA LEU A 8 70.32 -48.41 25.94
C LEU A 8 70.54 -46.86 25.90
N ARG A 9 71.75 -46.37 25.60
CA ARG A 9 72.13 -45.56 24.42
C ARG A 9 71.06 -44.57 23.89
N ALA A 10 71.38 -43.27 23.96
CA ALA A 10 71.80 -42.42 22.80
C ALA A 10 70.61 -41.56 22.32
N LEU A 11 70.68 -40.30 21.91
CA LEU A 11 71.78 -39.45 21.39
C LEU A 11 71.19 -38.04 21.08
N PHE A 12 72.07 -37.03 20.91
CA PHE A 12 71.88 -35.75 20.18
C PHE A 12 70.94 -34.70 20.80
N GLU A 13 71.49 -33.66 21.45
CA GLU A 13 71.97 -32.37 20.89
C GLU A 13 70.84 -31.40 20.49
N ARG A 14 70.94 -30.17 21.02
CA ARG A 14 70.16 -28.99 20.62
C ARG A 14 70.75 -28.41 19.33
N PRO A 15 69.92 -27.77 18.50
CA PRO A 15 70.17 -26.33 18.31
C PRO A 15 68.90 -25.46 18.17
N LEU A 16 69.06 -24.23 18.65
CA LEU A 16 68.66 -22.92 18.11
C LEU A 16 67.22 -22.69 17.57
N LEU A 17 66.57 -21.69 18.21
CA LEU A 17 65.33 -21.01 17.82
C LEU A 17 65.36 -20.46 16.38
N PRO A 18 64.19 -20.23 15.74
CA PRO A 18 63.63 -18.88 15.87
C PRO A 18 62.11 -18.82 16.09
N VAL A 19 61.79 -17.90 17.00
CA VAL A 19 60.55 -17.12 17.15
C VAL A 19 60.02 -16.63 15.78
N ARG A 20 58.68 -16.65 15.62
CA ARG A 20 57.85 -16.13 14.49
C ARG A 20 57.52 -17.10 13.35
N ALA A 21 56.62 -18.06 13.60
CA ALA A 21 55.78 -18.62 12.52
C ALA A 21 54.45 -19.23 12.99
N GLY A 22 54.00 -18.95 14.22
CA GLY A 22 52.82 -19.61 14.81
C GLY A 22 51.55 -18.77 14.90
N MET A 23 51.58 -17.49 14.48
CA MET A 23 50.51 -16.53 14.79
C MET A 23 50.12 -15.70 13.56
N VAL A 24 49.94 -16.34 12.41
CA VAL A 24 49.38 -15.67 11.22
C VAL A 24 48.25 -16.46 10.57
N CYS A 25 48.16 -17.80 10.74
CA CYS A 25 47.15 -18.59 10.04
C CYS A 25 45.79 -18.74 10.76
N LEU A 26 45.66 -18.38 12.05
CA LEU A 26 44.38 -18.50 12.77
C LEU A 26 43.50 -17.23 12.71
N GLY A 27 44.07 -16.08 12.34
CA GLY A 27 43.32 -14.81 12.20
C GLY A 27 42.62 -14.66 10.84
N MET A 28 43.08 -15.38 9.81
CA MET A 28 42.62 -15.17 8.43
C MET A 28 41.39 -16.01 8.06
N VAL A 29 41.13 -17.12 8.77
CA VAL A 29 39.95 -17.98 8.51
C VAL A 29 38.69 -17.46 9.22
N MET A 30 38.82 -16.71 10.31
CA MET A 30 37.68 -16.12 11.02
C MET A 30 37.19 -14.77 10.47
N MET A 31 37.98 -14.10 9.62
CA MET A 31 37.57 -12.84 8.96
C MET A 31 36.76 -13.05 7.67
N LEU A 32 36.77 -14.25 7.10
CA LEU A 32 35.99 -14.58 5.89
C LEU A 32 34.52 -14.91 6.17
N TRP A 33 34.10 -14.92 7.44
CA TRP A 33 32.73 -15.27 7.86
C TRP A 33 31.93 -14.07 8.38
N SER A 34 32.45 -12.84 8.24
CA SER A 34 31.86 -11.63 8.83
C SER A 34 31.57 -10.52 7.81
N SER A 35 31.30 -10.84 6.55
CA SER A 35 30.86 -9.85 5.55
C SER A 35 29.64 -10.31 4.76
N GLY A 36 28.67 -10.90 5.45
CA GLY A 36 27.29 -10.92 5.00
C GLY A 36 26.48 -10.01 5.89
N THR A 37 26.68 -8.69 5.84
CA THR A 37 25.59 -7.80 6.28
C THR A 37 24.42 -8.14 5.37
N PRO A 38 23.28 -8.64 5.88
CA PRO A 38 22.09 -8.63 5.07
C PRO A 38 21.88 -7.16 4.72
N ALA A 39 22.11 -6.82 3.45
CA ALA A 39 21.62 -5.57 2.92
C ALA A 39 20.10 -5.73 2.98
N PHE A 40 19.52 -5.34 4.11
CA PHE A 40 18.13 -4.96 4.14
C PHE A 40 18.04 -3.87 3.09
N ALA A 41 17.47 -4.21 1.94
CA ALA A 41 16.99 -3.21 1.01
C ALA A 41 16.14 -2.27 1.87
N GLN A 42 16.67 -1.08 2.17
CA GLN A 42 15.88 -0.02 2.74
C GLN A 42 14.85 0.27 1.66
N GLY A 43 13.70 -0.39 1.75
CA GLY A 43 12.59 -0.23 0.85
C GLY A 43 12.11 1.19 0.98
N ARG A 44 12.75 2.11 0.26
CA ARG A 44 12.13 3.38 -0.09
C ARG A 44 10.93 2.96 -0.91
N PHE A 45 9.77 3.02 -0.27
CA PHE A 45 8.52 3.02 -0.98
C PHE A 45 8.58 4.21 -1.93
N THR A 46 8.91 3.89 -3.17
CA THR A 46 8.95 4.83 -4.28
C THR A 46 7.55 4.95 -4.80
N ASP A 47 7.23 6.13 -5.30
CA ASP A 47 5.92 6.38 -5.88
C ASP A 47 5.66 5.37 -7.01
N VAL A 48 4.47 4.81 -7.00
CA VAL A 48 4.01 3.91 -8.05
C VAL A 48 3.87 4.68 -9.35
N LEU A 49 4.35 4.10 -10.44
CA LEU A 49 4.04 4.54 -11.80
C LEU A 49 3.11 3.52 -12.44
N VAL A 50 2.04 3.99 -13.09
CA VAL A 50 1.11 3.14 -13.85
C VAL A 50 1.15 3.53 -15.31
N SER A 51 1.38 2.55 -16.19
CA SER A 51 1.42 2.72 -17.64
C SER A 51 0.68 1.59 -18.36
N VAL A 52 0.36 1.82 -19.62
CA VAL A 52 -0.28 0.84 -20.50
C VAL A 52 0.76 0.37 -21.52
N VAL A 53 0.98 -0.94 -21.60
CA VAL A 53 1.96 -1.53 -22.52
C VAL A 53 1.27 -2.65 -23.29
N LYS A 54 1.09 -2.45 -24.60
CA LYS A 54 0.37 -3.39 -25.48
C LYS A 54 -1.03 -3.67 -24.91
N ASN A 55 -1.30 -4.91 -24.52
CA ASN A 55 -2.58 -5.37 -23.97
C ASN A 55 -2.51 -5.58 -22.45
N LYS A 56 -1.67 -4.81 -21.76
CA LYS A 56 -1.44 -4.92 -20.32
C LYS A 56 -1.44 -3.55 -19.65
N VAL A 57 -1.85 -3.53 -18.40
CA VAL A 57 -1.54 -2.43 -17.48
C VAL A 57 -0.36 -2.86 -16.61
N VAL A 58 0.62 -1.98 -16.50
CA VAL A 58 1.86 -2.24 -15.77
C VAL A 58 2.02 -1.19 -14.68
N ALA A 59 2.16 -1.65 -13.44
CA ALA A 59 2.54 -0.83 -12.30
C ALA A 59 4.00 -1.11 -11.98
N VAL A 60 4.80 -0.06 -11.82
CA VAL A 60 6.20 -0.17 -11.43
C VAL A 60 6.41 0.53 -10.10
N ASN A 61 7.02 -0.16 -9.17
CA ASN A 61 7.58 0.42 -7.95
C ASN A 61 9.08 0.11 -7.86
N GLY A 62 9.73 0.55 -6.79
CA GLY A 62 11.18 0.38 -6.60
C GLY A 62 11.65 -1.06 -6.43
N VAL A 63 10.73 -2.04 -6.39
CA VAL A 63 11.06 -3.47 -6.33
C VAL A 63 10.95 -4.12 -7.71
N GLY A 64 10.07 -3.63 -8.59
CA GLY A 64 9.91 -4.13 -9.95
C GLY A 64 8.52 -3.89 -10.53
N PRO A 65 8.28 -4.37 -11.76
CA PRO A 65 6.98 -4.28 -12.41
C PRO A 65 6.01 -5.35 -11.88
N SER A 66 4.72 -5.01 -11.89
CA SER A 66 3.58 -5.91 -11.72
C SER A 66 2.57 -5.63 -12.82
N GLU A 67 2.19 -6.67 -13.55
CA GLU A 67 1.39 -6.57 -14.76
C GLU A 67 0.03 -7.24 -14.58
N ILE A 68 -0.97 -6.71 -15.29
CA ILE A 68 -2.27 -7.35 -15.44
C ILE A 68 -2.71 -7.27 -16.90
N ASP A 69 -3.22 -8.39 -17.41
CA ASP A 69 -3.70 -8.50 -18.79
C ASP A 69 -5.07 -7.83 -18.95
N LEU A 70 -5.22 -7.08 -20.04
CA LEU A 70 -6.50 -6.55 -20.49
C LEU A 70 -7.27 -7.64 -21.25
N GLY A 71 -8.58 -7.69 -21.03
CA GLY A 71 -9.50 -8.54 -21.78
C GLY A 71 -9.56 -8.15 -23.26
N VAL A 72 -10.11 -9.04 -24.08
CA VAL A 72 -10.27 -8.79 -25.52
C VAL A 72 -11.19 -7.59 -25.73
N GLY A 73 -10.68 -6.54 -26.39
CA GLY A 73 -11.42 -5.31 -26.66
C GLY A 73 -11.59 -4.41 -25.43
N GLU A 74 -11.00 -4.76 -24.28
CA GLU A 74 -10.97 -3.88 -23.11
C GLU A 74 -10.01 -2.71 -23.37
N ALA A 75 -10.51 -1.49 -23.23
CA ALA A 75 -9.74 -0.28 -23.42
C ALA A 75 -9.44 0.39 -22.08
N VAL A 76 -8.22 0.88 -21.89
CA VAL A 76 -7.88 1.73 -20.74
C VAL A 76 -8.40 3.14 -21.00
N VAL A 77 -9.27 3.63 -20.13
CA VAL A 77 -9.87 4.96 -20.21
C VAL A 77 -8.96 5.99 -19.55
N SER A 78 -8.40 5.66 -18.38
CA SER A 78 -7.44 6.54 -17.70
C SER A 78 -6.58 5.77 -16.69
N THR A 79 -5.43 6.34 -16.35
CA THR A 79 -4.57 5.86 -15.27
C THR A 79 -4.21 7.02 -14.33
N LYS A 80 -4.08 6.71 -13.04
CA LYS A 80 -3.65 7.64 -11.99
C LYS A 80 -2.79 6.88 -10.99
N ALA A 81 -1.81 7.54 -10.39
CA ALA A 81 -1.02 6.97 -9.33
C ALA A 81 -0.57 8.06 -8.37
N PHE A 82 -0.53 7.76 -7.08
CA PHE A 82 0.02 8.64 -6.07
C PHE A 82 0.50 7.82 -4.87
N GLY A 83 1.75 8.05 -4.45
CA GLY A 83 2.34 7.30 -3.36
C GLY A 83 2.34 5.80 -3.63
N LEU A 84 1.66 5.02 -2.80
CA LEU A 84 1.65 3.55 -2.87
C LEU A 84 0.51 2.99 -3.72
N THR A 85 -0.42 3.83 -4.14
CA THR A 85 -1.65 3.40 -4.80
C THR A 85 -1.60 3.74 -6.29
N GLY A 86 -1.87 2.73 -7.12
CA GLY A 86 -2.16 2.92 -8.54
C GLY A 86 -3.64 2.68 -8.85
N LEU A 87 -4.14 3.34 -9.88
CA LEU A 87 -5.47 3.16 -10.43
C LEU A 87 -5.39 3.12 -11.95
N ALA A 88 -5.99 2.10 -12.56
CA ALA A 88 -6.36 2.11 -13.95
C ALA A 88 -7.87 1.88 -14.08
N ILE A 89 -8.52 2.76 -14.84
CA ILE A 89 -9.94 2.66 -15.17
C ILE A 89 -10.01 2.15 -16.60
N THR A 90 -10.74 1.06 -16.81
CA THR A 90 -10.95 0.47 -18.13
C THR A 90 -12.41 0.58 -18.55
N SER A 91 -12.72 0.14 -19.76
CA SER A 91 -14.08 0.08 -20.28
C SER A 91 -14.98 -0.95 -19.58
N THR A 92 -14.41 -1.84 -18.76
CA THR A 92 -15.16 -2.95 -18.13
C THR A 92 -14.89 -3.12 -16.65
N ARG A 93 -13.80 -2.56 -16.09
CA ARG A 93 -13.43 -2.73 -14.69
C ARG A 93 -12.52 -1.62 -14.17
N LEU A 94 -12.42 -1.56 -12.85
CA LEU A 94 -11.45 -0.78 -12.11
C LEU A 94 -10.32 -1.70 -11.66
N LEU A 95 -9.09 -1.23 -11.81
CA LEU A 95 -7.88 -1.93 -11.43
C LEU A 95 -7.13 -1.07 -10.41
N GLY A 96 -7.08 -1.53 -9.16
CA GLY A 96 -6.40 -0.86 -8.06
C GLY A 96 -5.10 -1.57 -7.76
N PHE A 97 -3.97 -0.87 -7.81
CA PHE A 97 -2.68 -1.44 -7.52
C PHE A 97 -2.25 -1.13 -6.09
N SER A 98 -1.87 -2.18 -5.35
CA SER A 98 -1.20 -2.09 -4.06
C SER A 98 0.31 -2.24 -4.24
N SER A 99 1.09 -1.21 -3.93
CA SER A 99 2.55 -1.31 -3.92
C SER A 99 3.06 -2.24 -2.84
N GLN A 100 2.40 -2.27 -1.68
CA GLN A 100 2.80 -3.13 -0.56
C GLN A 100 2.65 -4.61 -0.92
N LEU A 101 1.53 -4.98 -1.53
CA LEU A 101 1.25 -6.35 -1.92
C LEU A 101 1.78 -6.69 -3.32
N ARG A 102 2.19 -5.68 -4.09
CA ARG A 102 2.53 -5.77 -5.53
C ARG A 102 1.45 -6.47 -6.35
N HIS A 103 0.19 -6.20 -5.99
CA HIS A 103 -0.97 -6.91 -6.49
C HIS A 103 -2.01 -5.93 -7.07
N TRP A 104 -2.69 -6.40 -8.11
CA TRP A 104 -3.82 -5.72 -8.75
C TRP A 104 -5.12 -6.27 -8.18
N GLY A 105 -5.86 -5.44 -7.44
CA GLY A 105 -7.24 -5.70 -7.10
C GLY A 105 -8.17 -5.28 -8.23
N GLU A 106 -9.17 -6.10 -8.53
CA GLU A 106 -10.09 -5.88 -9.64
C GLU A 106 -11.52 -5.65 -9.14
N GLN A 107 -12.24 -4.75 -9.81
CA GLN A 107 -13.66 -4.52 -9.57
C GLN A 107 -14.37 -4.29 -10.90
N SER A 108 -15.23 -5.22 -11.29
CA SER A 108 -16.03 -5.09 -12.51
C SER A 108 -16.97 -3.88 -12.43
N LEU A 109 -17.07 -3.17 -13.55
CA LEU A 109 -18.09 -2.14 -13.76
C LEU A 109 -19.35 -2.77 -14.36
N GLY A 110 -20.51 -2.18 -14.06
CA GLY A 110 -21.75 -2.54 -14.70
C GLY A 110 -21.76 -2.22 -16.19
N VAL A 111 -22.70 -2.84 -16.92
CA VAL A 111 -22.91 -2.53 -18.34
C VAL A 111 -23.33 -1.07 -18.48
N ASN A 112 -22.64 -0.35 -19.37
CA ASN A 112 -22.80 1.09 -19.60
C ASN A 112 -22.56 1.95 -18.35
N GLU A 113 -21.80 1.44 -17.38
CA GLU A 113 -21.41 2.21 -16.21
C GLU A 113 -20.15 3.03 -16.49
N HIS A 114 -20.18 4.33 -16.21
CA HIS A 114 -19.10 5.25 -16.57
C HIS A 114 -18.50 5.94 -15.34
N VAL A 115 -17.18 5.99 -15.29
CA VAL A 115 -16.51 6.78 -14.26
C VAL A 115 -16.58 8.26 -14.60
N HIS A 116 -17.14 9.05 -13.70
CA HIS A 116 -17.20 10.52 -13.84
C HIS A 116 -16.17 11.22 -12.96
N GLN A 117 -15.81 10.64 -11.81
CA GLN A 117 -14.84 11.23 -10.91
C GLN A 117 -13.97 10.17 -10.25
N SER A 118 -12.69 10.48 -10.03
CA SER A 118 -11.79 9.63 -9.26
C SER A 118 -10.69 10.43 -8.58
N GLN A 119 -10.31 10.01 -7.38
CA GLN A 119 -9.21 10.56 -6.59
C GLN A 119 -8.31 9.44 -6.10
N VAL A 120 -7.00 9.62 -6.24
CA VAL A 120 -5.97 8.67 -5.75
C VAL A 120 -5.16 9.37 -4.68
N LEU A 121 -5.09 8.77 -3.52
CA LEU A 121 -4.23 9.16 -2.40
C LEU A 121 -3.18 8.08 -2.17
N ARG A 122 -2.31 8.32 -1.20
CA ARG A 122 -1.17 7.44 -0.93
C ARG A 122 -1.62 6.01 -0.60
N GLU A 123 -2.68 5.86 0.19
CA GLU A 123 -3.11 4.58 0.77
C GLU A 123 -4.55 4.18 0.38
N LEU A 124 -5.21 4.99 -0.43
CA LEU A 124 -6.57 4.70 -0.92
C LEU A 124 -6.79 5.34 -2.29
N CYS A 125 -7.78 4.85 -3.01
CA CYS A 125 -8.44 5.65 -4.06
C CYS A 125 -9.96 5.52 -3.95
N VAL A 126 -10.67 6.53 -4.44
CA VAL A 126 -12.13 6.50 -4.57
C VAL A 126 -12.50 6.84 -6.00
N VAL A 127 -13.41 6.06 -6.55
CA VAL A 127 -13.98 6.21 -7.89
C VAL A 127 -15.49 6.35 -7.75
N ALA A 128 -16.06 7.32 -8.47
CA ALA A 128 -17.49 7.55 -8.53
C ALA A 128 -18.00 7.39 -9.96
N THR A 129 -19.09 6.63 -10.09
CA THR A 129 -19.88 6.46 -11.30
C THR A 129 -21.26 7.06 -11.10
N GLU A 130 -22.12 6.94 -12.10
CA GLU A 130 -23.53 7.27 -11.97
C GLU A 130 -24.34 6.27 -11.13
N ARG A 131 -23.75 5.12 -10.74
CA ARG A 131 -24.47 4.04 -10.03
C ARG A 131 -23.85 3.64 -8.70
N SER A 132 -22.57 3.90 -8.50
CA SER A 132 -21.82 3.36 -7.36
C SER A 132 -20.60 4.21 -7.03
N LEU A 133 -20.19 4.10 -5.78
CA LEU A 133 -18.88 4.52 -5.29
C LEU A 133 -18.03 3.28 -5.06
N TYR A 134 -16.78 3.36 -5.48
CA TYR A 134 -15.80 2.31 -5.29
C TYR A 134 -14.62 2.86 -4.50
N GLY A 135 -14.35 2.28 -3.34
CA GLY A 135 -13.21 2.61 -2.50
C GLY A 135 -12.19 1.48 -2.56
N PHE A 136 -10.96 1.79 -2.96
CA PHE A 136 -9.85 0.85 -2.92
C PHE A 136 -8.97 1.15 -1.72
N GLN A 137 -8.62 0.11 -0.96
CA GLN A 137 -7.66 0.18 0.13
C GLN A 137 -6.33 -0.45 -0.27
N GLU A 138 -5.26 0.33 -0.22
CA GLU A 138 -3.93 -0.08 -0.67
C GLU A 138 -3.36 -1.26 0.14
N THR A 139 -3.51 -1.25 1.46
CA THR A 139 -2.91 -2.28 2.33
C THR A 139 -3.53 -3.67 2.17
N LEU A 140 -4.74 -3.75 1.63
CA LEU A 140 -5.47 -5.01 1.43
C LEU A 140 -5.65 -5.36 -0.05
N ALA A 141 -5.25 -4.46 -0.96
CA ALA A 141 -5.61 -4.51 -2.38
C ALA A 141 -7.11 -4.80 -2.62
N HIS A 142 -7.97 -4.24 -1.77
CA HIS A 142 -9.38 -4.59 -1.71
C HIS A 142 -10.27 -3.45 -2.19
N TRP A 143 -11.29 -3.79 -2.98
CA TRP A 143 -12.34 -2.89 -3.41
C TRP A 143 -13.58 -3.05 -2.54
N THR A 144 -14.12 -1.91 -2.10
CA THR A 144 -15.41 -1.81 -1.45
C THR A 144 -16.36 -1.03 -2.36
N THR A 145 -17.59 -1.51 -2.49
CA THR A 145 -18.63 -0.86 -3.30
C THR A 145 -19.74 -0.33 -2.40
N GLU A 146 -20.19 0.90 -2.66
CA GLU A 146 -21.40 1.49 -2.09
C GLU A 146 -22.32 1.92 -3.24
N GLY A 147 -23.50 1.32 -3.34
CA GLY A 147 -24.45 1.62 -4.41
C GLY A 147 -25.14 2.97 -4.19
N LEU A 148 -25.30 3.75 -5.26
CA LEU A 148 -26.07 4.99 -5.25
C LEU A 148 -27.55 4.73 -5.57
N GLY A 149 -28.44 5.54 -5.00
CA GLY A 149 -29.85 5.55 -5.38
C GLY A 149 -30.08 5.95 -6.84
N MET A 150 -31.21 5.56 -7.43
CA MET A 150 -31.50 5.83 -8.86
C MET A 150 -31.48 7.33 -9.24
N SER A 151 -31.85 8.20 -8.30
CA SER A 151 -31.82 9.67 -8.44
C SER A 151 -30.65 10.32 -7.71
N GLU A 152 -29.86 9.54 -6.99
CA GLU A 152 -28.79 10.04 -6.15
C GLU A 152 -27.61 10.47 -7.03
N ARG A 153 -27.14 11.70 -6.86
CA ARG A 153 -26.01 12.24 -7.64
C ARG A 153 -24.88 12.65 -6.73
N VAL A 154 -23.66 12.30 -7.11
CA VAL A 154 -22.44 12.82 -6.47
C VAL A 154 -22.33 14.31 -6.79
N GLN A 155 -22.35 15.13 -5.76
CA GLN A 155 -22.16 16.58 -5.85
C GLN A 155 -20.70 16.94 -5.69
N GLU A 156 -20.00 16.24 -4.79
CA GLU A 156 -18.62 16.52 -4.47
C GLU A 156 -17.89 15.27 -3.99
N LEU A 157 -16.64 15.11 -4.42
CA LEU A 157 -15.74 14.07 -3.96
C LEU A 157 -14.40 14.74 -3.62
N ARG A 158 -14.05 14.71 -2.33
CA ARG A 158 -12.80 15.25 -1.79
C ARG A 158 -12.04 14.16 -1.06
N ALA A 159 -10.79 13.95 -1.42
CA ALA A 159 -9.92 12.98 -0.76
C ALA A 159 -8.68 13.70 -0.25
N HIS A 160 -8.32 13.47 1.02
CA HIS A 160 -7.09 14.00 1.61
C HIS A 160 -6.60 13.10 2.74
N GLY A 161 -5.29 12.85 2.80
CA GLY A 161 -4.67 11.93 3.76
C GLY A 161 -5.20 10.50 3.67
N HIS A 162 -5.91 10.06 4.71
CA HIS A 162 -6.46 8.72 4.88
C HIS A 162 -7.99 8.69 4.77
N VAL A 163 -8.62 9.81 4.38
CA VAL A 163 -10.07 9.94 4.28
C VAL A 163 -10.47 10.48 2.92
N ALA A 164 -11.50 9.87 2.33
CA ALA A 164 -12.25 10.43 1.22
C ALA A 164 -13.69 10.70 1.66
N LEU A 165 -14.14 11.94 1.45
CA LEU A 165 -15.52 12.37 1.61
C LEU A 165 -16.19 12.39 0.24
N VAL A 166 -17.37 11.80 0.18
CA VAL A 166 -18.31 11.94 -0.93
C VAL A 166 -19.59 12.57 -0.40
N VAL A 167 -20.00 13.66 -1.03
CA VAL A 167 -21.27 14.35 -0.79
C VAL A 167 -22.19 14.03 -1.96
N THR A 168 -23.36 13.51 -1.67
CA THR A 168 -24.42 13.32 -2.67
C THR A 168 -25.61 14.19 -2.36
N THR A 169 -26.59 14.18 -3.27
CA THR A 169 -27.89 14.81 -3.06
C THR A 169 -28.67 14.24 -1.87
N GLU A 170 -28.31 13.07 -1.35
CA GLU A 170 -29.10 12.36 -0.33
C GLU A 170 -28.32 12.08 0.97
N ARG A 171 -26.99 12.01 0.92
CA ARG A 171 -26.18 11.57 2.06
C ARG A 171 -24.72 11.99 1.95
N LEU A 172 -24.04 11.96 3.08
CA LEU A 172 -22.58 12.06 3.18
C LEU A 172 -22.01 10.66 3.37
N MET A 173 -20.90 10.38 2.71
CA MET A 173 -20.22 9.10 2.78
C MET A 173 -18.73 9.34 2.97
N ALA A 174 -18.12 8.66 3.94
CA ALA A 174 -16.70 8.73 4.15
C ALA A 174 -16.06 7.34 3.96
N PHE A 175 -15.00 7.27 3.16
CA PHE A 175 -14.17 6.09 3.01
C PHE A 175 -12.84 6.30 3.72
N SER A 176 -12.36 5.27 4.42
CA SER A 176 -11.10 5.31 5.16
C SER A 176 -10.13 4.26 4.65
N ALA A 177 -8.85 4.65 4.52
CA ALA A 177 -7.74 3.74 4.22
C ALA A 177 -7.55 2.64 5.29
N PHE A 178 -8.11 2.78 6.49
CA PHE A 178 -7.93 1.81 7.58
C PHE A 178 -9.08 0.82 7.74
N MET A 179 -10.27 1.15 7.24
CA MET A 179 -11.49 0.39 7.54
C MET A 179 -12.09 -0.36 6.34
N SER A 180 -11.66 -0.09 5.10
CA SER A 180 -12.25 -0.68 3.88
C SER A 180 -13.78 -0.61 3.85
N ARG A 181 -14.34 0.54 4.25
CA ARG A 181 -15.80 0.70 4.29
C ARG A 181 -16.21 2.15 4.08
N PHE A 182 -17.30 2.33 3.33
CA PHE A 182 -18.05 3.58 3.32
C PHE A 182 -18.90 3.70 4.58
N GLN A 183 -18.66 4.77 5.34
CA GLN A 183 -19.46 5.15 6.49
C GLN A 183 -20.44 6.22 6.05
N VAL A 184 -21.73 5.92 6.18
CA VAL A 184 -22.81 6.70 5.58
C VAL A 184 -23.58 7.47 6.65
N VAL A 185 -23.93 8.72 6.38
CA VAL A 185 -24.90 9.49 7.17
C VAL A 185 -25.88 10.20 6.23
N PRO A 186 -27.20 9.96 6.36
CA PRO A 186 -28.19 10.59 5.50
C PRO A 186 -28.30 12.09 5.77
N LEU A 187 -28.51 12.88 4.72
CA LEU A 187 -28.91 14.28 4.82
C LEU A 187 -30.41 14.36 5.12
N GLN A 188 -30.81 15.34 5.94
CA GLN A 188 -32.18 15.47 6.43
C GLN A 188 -32.98 16.52 5.67
N GLY A 189 -33.89 16.10 4.81
CA GLY A 189 -34.82 17.00 4.12
C GLY A 189 -34.09 18.02 3.25
N ASP A 190 -34.19 19.30 3.61
CA ASP A 190 -33.50 20.44 2.97
C ASP A 190 -32.15 20.77 3.62
N GLU A 191 -31.49 19.80 4.25
CA GLU A 191 -30.15 19.97 4.81
C GLU A 191 -29.14 20.34 3.70
N LEU A 192 -28.56 21.54 3.80
CA LEU A 192 -27.62 22.08 2.82
C LEU A 192 -26.19 22.04 3.37
N LEU A 193 -25.24 21.67 2.51
CA LEU A 193 -23.81 21.75 2.83
C LEU A 193 -23.38 23.23 2.96
N GLN A 194 -22.74 23.58 4.07
CA GLN A 194 -22.23 24.94 4.34
C GLN A 194 -20.70 25.01 4.30
N GLY A 195 -20.00 23.94 4.67
CA GLY A 195 -18.54 23.93 4.69
C GLY A 195 -17.94 22.55 4.93
N ILE A 196 -16.72 22.35 4.43
CA ILE A 196 -15.93 21.14 4.63
C ILE A 196 -14.52 21.55 5.05
N GLU A 197 -14.07 21.03 6.18
CA GLU A 197 -12.70 21.13 6.67
C GLU A 197 -12.08 19.74 6.75
N ASN A 198 -10.81 19.59 6.37
CA ASN A 198 -10.14 18.29 6.32
C ASN A 198 -8.69 18.41 6.81
N THR A 199 -8.28 17.51 7.70
CA THR A 199 -6.92 17.47 8.29
C THR A 199 -6.05 16.32 7.77
N GLY A 200 -6.59 15.48 6.90
CA GLY A 200 -5.99 14.25 6.38
C GLY A 200 -6.47 13.00 7.14
N ASP A 201 -6.68 13.11 8.44
CA ASP A 201 -7.20 12.00 9.28
C ASP A 201 -8.64 12.20 9.74
N ALA A 202 -9.17 13.41 9.55
CA ALA A 202 -10.53 13.74 9.88
C ALA A 202 -11.12 14.66 8.81
N VAL A 203 -12.44 14.57 8.67
CA VAL A 203 -13.24 15.53 7.92
C VAL A 203 -14.34 16.04 8.83
N LEU A 204 -14.49 17.36 8.86
CA LEU A 204 -15.56 18.07 9.53
C LEU A 204 -16.45 18.68 8.45
N VAL A 205 -17.72 18.33 8.49
CA VAL A 205 -18.74 18.77 7.54
C VAL A 205 -19.76 19.59 8.30
N ARG A 206 -19.86 20.86 7.95
CA ARG A 206 -20.88 21.77 8.46
C ARG A 206 -22.04 21.82 7.48
N THR A 207 -23.25 21.57 7.98
CA THR A 207 -24.50 21.69 7.22
C THR A 207 -25.39 22.76 7.83
N SER A 208 -26.52 23.07 7.18
CA SER A 208 -27.53 23.98 7.70
C SER A 208 -28.18 23.52 9.00
N ARG A 209 -28.03 22.24 9.38
CA ARG A 209 -28.68 21.65 10.56
C ARG A 209 -27.70 21.22 11.65
N ARG A 210 -26.48 20.83 11.29
CA ARG A 210 -25.55 20.18 12.23
C ARG A 210 -24.11 20.23 11.74
N THR A 211 -23.19 19.89 12.65
CA THR A 211 -21.79 19.68 12.32
C THR A 211 -21.46 18.22 12.54
N LEU A 212 -20.93 17.57 11.51
CA LEU A 212 -20.62 16.15 11.49
C LEU A 212 -19.10 15.98 11.37
N MET A 213 -18.53 15.09 12.16
CA MET A 213 -17.13 14.72 12.10
C MET A 213 -16.98 13.24 11.79
N PHE A 214 -16.11 12.93 10.84
CA PHE A 214 -15.64 11.57 10.60
C PHE A 214 -14.12 11.51 10.76
N ARG A 215 -13.62 10.42 11.34
CA ARG A 215 -12.19 10.18 11.56
C ARG A 215 -11.79 8.85 10.95
N SER A 216 -10.62 8.81 10.33
CA SER A 216 -10.08 7.66 9.59
C SER A 216 -10.08 6.35 10.40
N ARG A 217 -9.91 6.43 11.72
CA ARG A 217 -9.84 5.27 12.63
C ARG A 217 -11.06 5.08 13.52
N MET A 218 -12.15 5.81 13.28
CA MET A 218 -13.38 5.67 14.06
C MET A 218 -14.49 5.01 13.24
N SER A 219 -15.26 4.14 13.89
CA SER A 219 -16.45 3.57 13.29
C SER A 219 -17.58 4.60 13.30
N GLY A 220 -17.79 5.24 12.15
CA GLY A 220 -18.97 6.07 11.90
C GLY A 220 -18.78 7.56 12.20
N TRP A 221 -19.88 8.28 12.01
CA TRP A 221 -19.96 9.73 12.13
C TRP A 221 -20.26 10.15 13.57
N THR A 222 -19.68 11.27 14.00
CA THR A 222 -19.98 11.92 15.28
C THR A 222 -20.60 13.28 15.02
N GLU A 223 -21.78 13.53 15.57
CA GLU A 223 -22.39 14.87 15.55
C GLU A 223 -21.82 15.72 16.69
N LEU A 224 -21.30 16.89 16.35
CA LEU A 224 -20.77 17.84 17.31
C LEU A 224 -21.90 18.75 17.80
N ARG A 225 -22.01 18.90 19.12
CA ARG A 225 -22.97 19.78 19.79
C ARG A 225 -22.32 21.11 20.17
#